data_AF-Q2KKU8-F1
#
_entry.id   AF-Q2KKU8-F1
#
_cell.length_a   1.000
_cell.length_b   1.000
_cell.length_c   1.000
_cell.angle_alpha   90.00
_cell.angle_beta   90.00
_cell.angle_gamma   90.00
#
_symmetry.space_group_name_H-M   'P 1'
#
loop_
_entity.id
_entity.type
_entity.pdbx_description
1 polymer ?
#
loop_
_entity_poly.entity_id
_entity_poly.type
_entity_poly.pdbx_seq_one_letter_code
_entity_poly.pdbx_strand_id
1 'polypeptide(L)' 'NTCHEANPNGVYRWGADNTLSAVGVDWKHWKGYDYSLKAISMKIRPVQ' A
#
# COMPACT_ATOMS: atom_id res chain seq x y z
N ASN A 1 12.32 5.94 -9.35
CA ASN A 1 11.03 5.80 -8.66
C ASN A 1 10.13 6.94 -9.10
N THR A 2 9.10 6.65 -9.91
CA THR A 2 8.08 7.61 -10.36
C THR A 2 6.86 7.46 -9.44
N CYS A 3 6.93 8.05 -8.24
CA CYS A 3 6.01 7.90 -7.09
C CYS A 3 6.35 6.74 -6.14
N HIS A 4 5.80 5.55 -6.34
CA HIS A 4 6.00 4.42 -5.41
C HIS A 4 5.63 3.07 -6.04
N GLU A 5 6.10 2.00 -5.39
CA GLU A 5 5.73 0.61 -5.65
C GLU A 5 4.97 -0.02 -4.47
N ALA A 6 5.01 0.65 -3.32
CA ALA A 6 4.23 0.36 -2.12
C ALA A 6 3.96 1.67 -1.39
N ASN A 7 2.71 1.87 -0.97
CA ASN A 7 2.26 3.06 -0.27
C ASN A 7 1.64 2.71 1.10
N PRO A 8 2.47 2.32 2.08
CA PRO A 8 2.00 1.92 3.40
C PRO A 8 1.35 3.05 4.21
N ASN A 9 1.59 4.31 3.82
CA ASN A 9 1.05 5.51 4.47
C ASN A 9 -0.04 6.19 3.62
N GLY A 10 -0.57 5.50 2.61
CA GLY A 10 -1.64 6.01 1.77
C GLY A 10 -2.98 6.08 2.49
N VAL A 11 -3.98 6.64 1.83
CA VAL A 11 -5.32 6.80 2.40
C VAL A 11 -5.95 5.42 2.55
N TYR A 12 -6.43 5.09 3.75
CA TYR A 12 -7.19 3.86 3.94
C TYR A 12 -8.46 3.88 3.08
N ARG A 13 -8.68 2.82 2.30
CA ARG A 13 -9.87 2.63 1.46
C ARG A 13 -10.35 1.19 1.62
N TRP A 14 -11.62 0.96 1.31
CA TRP A 14 -12.27 -0.32 1.60
C TRP A 14 -11.99 -1.37 0.51
N GLY A 15 -10.73 -1.79 0.36
CA GLY A 15 -10.33 -2.83 -0.60
C GLY A 15 -10.12 -2.30 -2.02
N ALA A 16 -10.67 -3.03 -3.00
CA ALA A 16 -10.53 -2.71 -4.43
C ALA A 16 -11.34 -1.46 -4.79
N ASP A 17 -10.68 -0.48 -5.40
CA ASP A 17 -11.30 0.75 -5.87
C ASP A 17 -10.47 1.36 -7.01
N ASN A 18 -11.00 1.31 -8.23
CA ASN A 18 -10.34 1.77 -9.44
C ASN A 18 -10.71 3.21 -9.84
N THR A 19 -11.43 3.94 -8.99
CA THR A 19 -11.78 5.35 -9.26
C THR A 19 -10.57 6.27 -9.14
N LEU A 20 -9.60 5.90 -8.29
CA LEU A 20 -8.35 6.63 -8.06
C LEU A 20 -7.22 5.63 -7.88
N SER A 21 -6.16 5.75 -8.68
CA SER A 21 -5.03 4.81 -8.67
C SER A 21 -3.90 5.28 -7.75
N ALA A 22 -3.25 4.34 -7.06
CA ALA A 22 -2.02 4.56 -6.29
C ALA A 22 -2.15 5.59 -5.14
N VAL A 23 -3.37 5.80 -4.62
CA VAL A 23 -3.67 6.69 -3.49
C VAL A 23 -3.85 5.91 -2.18
N GLY A 24 -4.24 4.63 -2.29
CA GLY A 24 -4.61 3.79 -1.16
C GLY A 24 -3.42 3.32 -0.31
N VAL A 25 -3.70 2.51 0.70
CA VAL A 25 -2.66 1.69 1.33
C VAL A 25 -2.32 0.55 0.37
N ASP A 26 -1.54 0.82 -0.67
CA ASP A 26 -1.35 -0.12 -1.78
C ASP A 26 0.02 -0.81 -1.79
N TRP A 27 0.09 -1.96 -2.46
CA TRP A 27 1.33 -2.70 -2.68
C TRP A 27 1.29 -3.32 -4.07
N LYS A 28 1.91 -2.64 -5.04
CA LYS A 28 1.80 -2.96 -6.46
C LYS A 28 2.15 -4.41 -6.77
N HIS A 29 3.25 -4.90 -6.21
CA HIS A 29 3.73 -6.27 -6.44
C HIS A 29 2.82 -7.36 -5.86
N TRP A 30 1.80 -7.00 -5.05
CA TRP A 30 0.87 -7.96 -4.47
C TRP A 30 -0.55 -7.82 -5.02
N LYS A 31 -1.17 -6.65 -4.88
CA LYS A 31 -2.58 -6.42 -5.26
C LYS A 31 -2.77 -5.32 -6.31
N GLY A 32 -1.67 -4.77 -6.85
CA GLY A 32 -1.72 -3.63 -7.75
C GLY A 32 -1.93 -2.31 -7.01
N TYR A 33 -2.12 -1.23 -7.78
CA TYR A 33 -2.28 0.14 -7.27
C TYR A 33 -3.72 0.49 -6.86
N ASP A 34 -4.71 -0.28 -7.33
CA ASP A 34 -6.13 0.02 -7.16
C ASP A 34 -6.77 -0.82 -6.05
N TYR A 35 -5.95 -1.28 -5.10
CA TYR A 35 -6.39 -2.06 -3.96
C TYR A 35 -5.75 -1.55 -2.68
N SER A 36 -6.57 -1.05 -1.76
CA SER A 36 -6.14 -0.60 -0.44
C SER A 36 -6.21 -1.75 0.55
N LEU A 37 -5.08 -2.03 1.20
CA LEU A 37 -4.94 -3.07 2.20
C LEU A 37 -5.71 -2.72 3.46
N LYS A 38 -6.39 -3.73 4.04
CA LYS A 38 -7.14 -3.56 5.29
C LYS A 38 -6.23 -3.20 6.48
N ALA A 39 -5.00 -3.69 6.47
CA ALA A 39 -4.02 -3.44 7.50
C ALA A 39 -2.60 -3.59 6.93
N ILE A 40 -1.67 -2.79 7.45
CA ILE A 40 -0.24 -2.90 7.19
C ILE A 40 0.51 -2.56 8.48
N SER A 41 1.62 -3.24 8.74
CA SER A 41 2.47 -2.95 9.90
C SER A 41 3.93 -3.10 9.54
N MET A 42 4.74 -2.13 9.91
CA MET A 42 6.21 -2.20 9.83
C MET A 42 6.78 -2.37 11.23
N LYS A 43 7.71 -3.31 11.38
CA LYS A 43 8.38 -3.62 12.65
C LYS A 43 9.85 -3.90 12.38
N ILE A 44 10.72 -3.46 13.27
CA ILE A 44 12.17 -3.70 13.20
C ILE A 44 12.63 -4.44 14.46
N ARG A 45 13.74 -5.18 14.34
CA ARG A 45 14.44 -5.83 15.45
C ARG A 45 15.95 -5.72 15.21
N PRO A 46 16.77 -5.44 16.23
CA PRO A 46 18.23 -5.42 16.09
C PRO A 46 18.79 -6.73 15.54
N VAL A 47 19.87 -6.62 14.77
CA VAL A 47 20.68 -7.76 14.31
C VAL A 47 21.80 -7.98 15.34
N GLN A 48 22.15 -9.24 15.56
CA GLN A 48 23.18 -9.66 16.51
C GLN A 48 24.55 -9.74 15.83
#